data_AF-A0A535RKD6-F1
#
_entry.id   AF-A0A535RKD6-F1
#
_cell.length_a   1.000
_cell.length_b   1.000
_cell.length_c   1.000
_cell.angle_alpha   90.00
_cell.angle_beta   90.00
_cell.angle_gamma   90.00
#
_symmetry.space_group_name_H-M   'P 1'
#
loop_
_entity.id
_entity.type
_entity.pdbx_description
1 polymer ?
#
loop_
_entity_poly.entity_id
_entity_poly.type
_entity_poly.pdbx_seq_one_letter_code
_entity_poly.pdbx_strand_id
1 'polypeptide(L)'
;MTTENEKNAMAECYIEQFPHTLPHRDEAELRPCGHYACAPHTITYYGTGEDEELVGDYCMVCYARTFPQHCPDRLILQAIRQEQESR
;
A
#
# COMPACT_ATOMS: atom_id res chain seq x y z
N MET A 1 22.11 12.16 -29.43
CA MET A 1 21.55 10.89 -28.94
C MET A 1 21.29 11.08 -27.45
N THR A 2 20.13 11.64 -27.12
CA THR A 2 19.66 11.73 -25.72
C THR A 2 19.21 10.34 -25.31
N THR A 3 19.85 9.79 -24.28
CA THR A 3 19.61 8.43 -23.79
C THR A 3 18.15 8.20 -23.44
N GLU A 4 17.53 7.21 -24.06
CA GLU A 4 16.12 6.83 -23.89
C GLU A 4 15.85 6.10 -22.55
N ASN A 5 16.57 6.48 -21.49
CA ASN A 5 16.63 5.79 -20.22
C ASN A 5 15.71 6.40 -19.13
N GLU A 6 14.86 7.35 -19.53
CA GLU A 6 13.92 8.10 -18.67
C GLU A 6 12.45 7.81 -19.03
N LYS A 7 12.17 6.72 -19.76
CA LYS A 7 10.84 6.31 -20.25
C LYS A 7 10.52 4.84 -19.99
N ASN A 8 10.71 4.37 -18.76
CA ASN A 8 9.92 3.28 -18.14
C ASN A 8 10.44 2.94 -16.72
N ALA A 9 10.48 3.94 -15.85
CA ALA A 9 10.03 3.66 -14.48
C ALA A 9 8.50 3.54 -14.56
N MET A 10 8.00 2.42 -15.08
CA MET A 10 6.61 2.01 -14.82
C MET A 10 6.51 1.98 -13.31
N ALA A 11 5.69 2.83 -12.72
CA ALA A 11 5.80 3.12 -11.29
C ALA A 11 5.38 1.88 -10.49
N GLU A 12 6.38 1.10 -10.08
CA GLU A 12 6.18 -0.23 -9.52
C GLU A 12 5.32 -0.15 -8.26
N CYS A 13 4.40 -1.10 -8.12
CA CYS A 13 3.52 -1.13 -6.96
C CYS A 13 4.40 -1.24 -5.70
N TYR A 14 4.24 -0.31 -4.76
CA TYR A 14 5.06 -0.20 -3.53
C TYR A 14 5.17 -1.52 -2.74
N ILE A 15 4.19 -2.41 -2.93
CA ILE A 15 4.09 -3.71 -2.27
C ILE A 15 5.23 -4.67 -2.64
N GLU A 16 5.92 -4.47 -3.77
CA GLU A 16 7.10 -5.26 -4.15
C GLU A 16 8.25 -5.12 -3.14
N GLN A 17 8.22 -4.08 -2.30
CA GLN A 17 9.16 -3.86 -1.20
C GLN A 17 8.81 -4.68 0.06
N PHE A 18 7.69 -5.41 0.06
CA PHE A 18 7.15 -6.13 1.21
C PHE A 18 6.75 -7.58 0.87
N PRO A 19 6.94 -8.55 1.78
CA PRO A 19 6.37 -9.88 1.59
C PRO A 19 4.83 -9.79 1.64
N HIS A 20 4.18 -10.28 0.59
CA HIS A 20 2.73 -10.22 0.41
C HIS A 20 2.23 -11.46 -0.35
N THR A 21 0.92 -11.75 -0.27
CA THR A 21 0.27 -12.84 -1.05
C THR A 21 -0.81 -12.33 -2.01
N LEU A 22 -1.07 -11.02 -2.03
CA LEU A 22 -2.12 -10.38 -2.80
C LEU A 22 -1.70 -10.24 -4.29
N PRO A 23 -2.52 -10.69 -5.26
CA PRO A 23 -2.17 -10.61 -6.67
C PRO A 23 -2.17 -9.18 -7.19
N HIS A 24 -1.26 -8.86 -8.13
CA HIS A 24 -1.31 -7.61 -8.90
C HIS A 24 -2.48 -7.57 -9.88
N ARG A 25 -2.85 -6.35 -10.30
CA ARG A 25 -3.78 -6.08 -11.40
C ARG A 25 -3.36 -4.86 -12.21
N ASP A 26 -3.75 -4.88 -13.48
CA ASP A 26 -3.81 -3.75 -14.42
C ASP A 26 -2.61 -2.79 -14.34
N GLU A 27 -2.76 -1.63 -13.69
CA GLU A 27 -1.70 -0.65 -13.48
C GLU A 27 -1.72 -0.13 -12.02
N ALA A 28 -0.56 0.31 -11.51
CA ALA A 28 -0.46 0.92 -10.19
C ALA A 28 -0.70 2.43 -10.28
N GLU A 29 -1.62 2.95 -9.48
CA GLU A 29 -1.97 4.38 -9.43
C GLU A 29 -1.26 5.08 -8.27
N LEU A 30 -0.96 6.37 -8.41
CA LEU A 30 -0.41 7.18 -7.31
C LEU A 30 -1.51 7.46 -6.28
N ARG A 31 -1.45 6.82 -5.10
CA ARG A 31 -2.42 7.07 -4.02
C ARG A 31 -1.98 8.28 -3.17
N PRO A 32 -2.88 8.95 -2.41
CA PRO A 32 -2.58 10.22 -1.72
C PRO A 32 -1.39 10.21 -0.74
N CYS A 33 -0.97 9.03 -0.28
CA CYS A 33 0.21 8.84 0.57
C CYS A 33 1.56 8.86 -0.18
N GLY A 34 1.57 9.08 -1.51
CA GLY A 34 2.77 9.11 -2.34
C GLY A 34 3.23 7.75 -2.86
N HIS A 35 2.56 6.65 -2.47
CA HIS A 35 2.86 5.31 -2.96
C HIS A 35 2.04 4.99 -4.22
N TYR A 36 2.69 4.41 -5.23
CA TYR A 36 2.00 3.81 -6.36
C TYR A 36 1.47 2.43 -5.97
N ALA A 37 0.17 2.19 -6.11
CA ALA A 37 -0.48 0.93 -5.73
C ALA A 37 -1.55 0.52 -6.74
N CYS A 38 -1.59 -0.77 -7.13
CA CYS A 38 -2.74 -1.32 -7.85
C CYS A 38 -3.86 -1.71 -6.86
N ALA A 39 -5.10 -1.80 -7.33
CA ALA A 39 -6.29 -1.88 -6.46
C ALA A 39 -6.24 -2.98 -5.36
N PRO A 40 -5.76 -4.22 -5.61
CA PRO A 40 -5.59 -5.24 -4.55
C PRO A 40 -4.65 -4.86 -3.41
N HIS A 41 -3.75 -3.88 -3.60
CA HIS A 41 -2.80 -3.39 -2.59
C HIS A 41 -3.23 -2.05 -1.98
N THR A 42 -4.53 -1.75 -2.06
CA THR A 42 -5.19 -0.61 -1.43
C THR A 42 -6.34 -1.07 -0.54
N ILE A 43 -6.65 -0.29 0.49
CA ILE A 43 -7.79 -0.48 1.39
C ILE A 43 -8.54 0.83 1.49
N THR A 44 -9.78 0.81 1.02
CA THR A 44 -10.80 1.79 1.38
C THR A 44 -11.32 1.43 2.78
N TYR A 45 -11.07 2.30 3.75
CA TYR A 45 -11.53 2.12 5.13
C TYR A 45 -12.73 3.02 5.41
N TYR A 46 -13.85 2.36 5.70
CA TYR A 46 -15.05 2.97 6.23
C TYR A 46 -15.01 2.88 7.76
N GLY A 47 -15.33 3.96 8.45
CA GLY A 47 -15.21 4.03 9.90
C GLY A 47 -16.18 3.08 10.60
N THR A 48 -15.82 2.59 11.80
CA THR A 48 -16.67 1.72 12.62
C THR A 48 -17.82 2.47 13.32
N GLY A 49 -18.28 3.58 12.75
CA GLY A 49 -19.44 4.35 13.23
C GLY A 49 -20.74 3.87 12.57
N GLU A 50 -21.87 4.40 13.02
CA GLU A 50 -23.20 4.02 12.49
C GLU A 50 -23.42 4.46 11.02
N ASP A 51 -22.71 5.51 10.57
CA ASP A 51 -22.87 6.10 9.24
C ASP A 51 -21.97 5.50 8.15
N GLU A 52 -21.14 4.49 8.46
CA GLU A 52 -20.15 3.87 7.56
C GLU A 52 -19.30 4.91 6.76
N GLU A 53 -19.00 6.06 7.36
CA GLU A 53 -18.35 7.17 6.65
C GLU A 53 -16.97 6.76 6.09
N LEU A 54 -16.66 7.18 4.86
CA LEU A 54 -15.36 6.96 4.24
C LEU A 54 -14.26 7.72 5.00
N VAL A 55 -13.54 7.02 5.88
CA VAL A 55 -12.44 7.58 6.68
C VAL A 55 -11.17 7.74 5.84
N GLY A 56 -10.98 6.92 4.79
CA GLY A 56 -9.96 7.18 3.78
C GLY A 56 -9.63 6.00 2.87
N ASP A 57 -8.81 6.29 1.87
CA ASP A 57 -8.28 5.32 0.91
C ASP A 57 -6.76 5.25 1.07
N TYR A 58 -6.27 4.07 1.49
CA TYR A 58 -4.91 3.85 1.97
C TYR A 58 -4.20 2.78 1.12
N CYS A 59 -2.88 2.88 0.98
CA CYS A 59 -2.09 1.69 0.65
C CYS A 59 -1.99 0.79 1.91
N MET A 60 -1.83 -0.54 1.73
CA MET A 60 -1.74 -1.51 2.84
C MET A 60 -0.72 -1.13 3.91
N VAL A 61 0.44 -0.58 3.52
CA VAL A 61 1.50 -0.19 4.47
C VAL A 61 1.10 1.03 5.30
N CYS A 62 0.52 2.06 4.69
CA CYS A 62 -0.03 3.19 5.44
C CYS A 62 -1.17 2.73 6.35
N TYR A 63 -2.08 1.91 5.83
CA TYR A 63 -3.18 1.33 6.61
C TYR A 63 -2.69 0.51 7.81
N ALA A 64 -1.69 -0.36 7.62
CA ALA A 64 -1.10 -1.17 8.69
C ALA A 64 -0.34 -0.34 9.74
N ARG A 65 0.27 0.78 9.34
CA ARG A 65 0.92 1.72 10.27
C ARG A 65 -0.10 2.52 11.09
N THR A 66 -1.24 2.90 10.50
CA THR A 66 -2.30 3.67 11.20
C THR A 66 -3.23 2.78 12.02
N PHE A 67 -3.58 1.60 11.50
CA PHE A 67 -4.60 0.69 12.03
C PHE A 67 -4.08 -0.76 12.13
N PRO A 68 -3.01 -1.02 12.91
CA PRO A 68 -2.32 -2.31 12.92
C PRO A 68 -3.20 -3.50 13.35
N GLN A 69 -4.22 -3.29 14.20
CA GLN A 69 -5.17 -4.35 14.56
C GLN A 69 -6.19 -4.70 13.46
N HIS A 70 -6.30 -3.89 12.40
CA HIS A 70 -7.27 -4.08 11.32
C HIS A 70 -6.61 -4.47 9.98
N CYS A 71 -5.27 -4.51 9.90
CA CYS A 71 -4.56 -4.90 8.68
C CYS A 71 -4.87 -6.36 8.27
N PRO A 72 -5.38 -6.63 7.06
CA PRO A 72 -5.78 -7.97 6.65
C PRO A 72 -4.59 -8.84 6.18
N ASP A 73 -3.44 -8.26 5.82
CA ASP A 73 -2.24 -9.00 5.45
C ASP A 73 -1.24 -9.07 6.62
N ARG A 74 -1.03 -10.28 7.14
CA ARG A 74 -0.14 -10.53 8.28
C ARG A 74 1.35 -10.43 7.93
N LEU A 75 1.73 -10.67 6.68
CA LEU A 75 3.13 -10.58 6.24
C LEU A 75 3.57 -9.12 6.16
N ILE A 76 2.72 -8.26 5.59
CA ILE A 76 2.91 -6.80 5.58
C ILE A 76 2.99 -6.27 7.01
N LEU A 77 2.05 -6.67 7.88
CA LEU A 77 2.04 -6.26 9.28
C LEU A 77 3.31 -6.72 10.05
N GLN A 78 3.80 -7.93 9.79
CA GLN A 78 5.03 -8.43 10.39
C GLN A 78 6.26 -7.66 9.91
N ALA A 79 6.39 -7.43 8.60
CA ALA A 79 7.51 -6.67 8.02
C ALA A 79 7.59 -5.24 8.57
N ILE A 80 6.45 -4.56 8.72
CA ILE A 80 6.39 -3.20 9.30
C ILE A 80 6.81 -3.20 10.77
N ARG A 81 6.43 -4.21 11.56
CA ARG A 81 6.87 -4.33 12.96
C ARG A 81 8.37 -4.53 13.05
N GLN A 82 8.93 -5.41 12.23
CA GLN A 82 10.37 -5.65 12.17
C GLN A 82 11.15 -4.40 11.72
N GLU A 83 10.62 -3.59 10.79
CA GLU A 83 11.18 -2.29 10.42
C GLU A 83 11.21 -1.31 11.61
N GLN A 84 10.15 -1.31 12.44
CA GLN A 84 10.04 -0.44 13.61
C GLN A 84 10.92 -0.89 14.79
N GLU A 85 11.09 -2.20 14.99
CA GLU A 85 11.98 -2.78 16.02
C GLU A 85 13.48 -2.60 15.69
N SER A 86 13.80 -2.25 14.43
CA SER A 86 15.17 -2.09 13.93
C SER A 86 15.63 -0.62 13.82
N ARG A 87 14.85 0.33 14.39
CA ARG A 87 15.12 1.78 14.39
C ARG A 87 15.47 2.29 15.79
#